data_AF-A0A8C1HBW4-F1
#
_entry.id   AF-A0A8C1HBW4-F1
#
_cell.length_a   1.000
_cell.length_b   1.000
_cell.length_c   1.000
_cell.angle_alpha   90.00
_cell.angle_beta   90.00
_cell.angle_gamma   90.00
#
_symmetry.space_group_name_H-M   'P 1'
#
loop_
_entity.id
_entity.type
_entity.pdbx_description
1 polymer ?
#
loop_
_entity_poly.entity_id
_entity_poly.type
_entity_poly.pdbx_seq_one_letter_code
_entity_poly.pdbx_strand_id
1 'polypeptide(L)'
;MLWTLLEVRRIALHDPLAGVCDSSPRTHGSATEHGSVKMAEEERNASAEKLKEKANNYFKDKDYENAIKYYTEALELNPSNAIYYSNRSLAYLRTECYGYALGDATRALELDKNYIKGYYRRATSNMALGKFKAALKDYETVVRVRPNDKDAKMKYQECNKIVKQKAFERAIASDELKRSVVDSLDIENMTIEDDYAGPKLEDGKVTLKFMKDLMAWFKDQKKLHRKCAYQMLVQVKEVLSKLPSLVEISLKETEEITICGDTHGQYYDLLNIFELNGLPSITNPYLFNGDFVDRGSFSVEVILTLFGFKLLYPEHFHLLRGNHETDNMNQMYGFEGEVKAKYTAQMFQLFSEVFQWLPLAQCINSKVLVMHGGLFSEDGVTLDDIRKIDRNRQPPDSGPMCDLLWSDPQPQDGRSVSKRGVSCQFGPDVTERFLEQNKLQYIVRSHEVKAEGYEVTHSGKCITVFSAPNYCDQMGNKGAYIHLRGSDLKPEFHQFTAVPHPDVKPMAYANSLMQLADPEPFVWTRNNTAETYLPLFKRTAAMSHALDFLENIIYTNVYNMYVYIYIYIYIYIYIYIYIYTHCILKFLCTCLEKKVVVE
;
A
#
# COMPACT_ATOMS: atom_id res chain seq x y z
N MET A 1 -56.86 -9.70 -21.13
CA MET A 1 -56.70 -11.09 -20.67
C MET A 1 -56.15 -11.04 -19.25
N LEU A 2 -56.97 -10.79 -18.22
CA LEU A 2 -57.72 -11.76 -17.41
C LEU A 2 -56.84 -12.95 -16.98
N TRP A 3 -56.23 -12.93 -15.78
CA TRP A 3 -56.73 -13.38 -14.45
C TRP A 3 -56.82 -14.92 -14.27
N THR A 4 -56.35 -15.36 -13.09
CA THR A 4 -56.75 -16.53 -12.25
C THR A 4 -56.20 -17.96 -12.50
N LEU A 5 -55.36 -18.40 -11.55
CA LEU A 5 -55.54 -19.47 -10.52
C LEU A 5 -55.82 -20.95 -10.88
N LEU A 6 -55.25 -21.82 -10.02
CA LEU A 6 -55.50 -23.26 -9.69
C LEU A 6 -54.71 -24.32 -10.50
N GLU A 7 -54.35 -25.51 -10.02
CA GLU A 7 -54.04 -26.14 -8.71
C GLU A 7 -53.71 -27.63 -9.02
N VAL A 8 -52.77 -28.25 -8.28
CA VAL A 8 -52.60 -29.72 -8.02
C VAL A 8 -52.22 -30.69 -9.16
N ARG A 9 -51.08 -31.41 -9.00
CA ARG A 9 -51.03 -32.88 -8.82
C ARG A 9 -49.70 -33.43 -8.27
N ARG A 10 -49.84 -34.23 -7.20
CA ARG A 10 -48.88 -35.10 -6.48
C ARG A 10 -48.40 -36.31 -7.32
N ILE A 11 -47.26 -36.90 -6.92
CA ILE A 11 -46.94 -38.34 -6.69
C ILE A 11 -45.70 -38.32 -5.75
N ALA A 12 -45.75 -38.60 -4.43
CA ALA A 12 -45.95 -39.85 -3.67
C ALA A 12 -44.77 -40.84 -3.77
N LEU A 13 -44.17 -41.20 -2.63
CA LEU A 13 -43.58 -42.50 -2.20
C LEU A 13 -43.03 -42.29 -0.76
N HIS A 14 -43.81 -42.60 0.27
CA HIS A 14 -43.83 -43.84 1.07
C HIS A 14 -43.08 -43.71 2.42
N ASP A 15 -43.87 -43.68 3.48
CA ASP A 15 -43.52 -43.98 4.88
C ASP A 15 -44.13 -45.37 5.20
N PRO A 16 -43.62 -46.17 6.15
CA PRO A 16 -44.17 -46.04 7.50
C PRO A 16 -43.20 -46.41 8.65
N LEU A 17 -43.42 -45.83 9.84
CA LEU A 17 -43.89 -46.57 11.02
C LEU A 17 -44.24 -45.62 12.19
N ALA A 18 -45.50 -45.71 12.63
CA ALA A 18 -46.03 -45.22 13.91
C ALA A 18 -45.27 -45.86 15.09
N GLY A 19 -45.21 -45.34 16.31
CA GLY A 19 -45.95 -44.31 17.04
C GLY A 19 -45.70 -44.59 18.53
N VAL A 20 -45.96 -43.62 19.41
CA VAL A 20 -46.45 -43.73 20.80
C VAL A 20 -46.35 -42.33 21.40
N CYS A 21 -47.51 -41.80 21.79
CA CYS A 21 -47.64 -40.62 22.61
C CYS A 21 -47.43 -41.02 24.08
N ASP A 22 -46.64 -40.25 24.83
CA ASP A 22 -46.75 -40.23 26.29
C ASP A 22 -46.69 -38.78 26.80
N SER A 23 -47.42 -38.58 27.88
CA SER A 23 -47.90 -37.32 28.43
C SER A 23 -47.18 -36.93 29.73
N SER A 24 -46.76 -35.66 29.80
CA SER A 24 -46.42 -34.84 30.99
C SER A 24 -45.05 -35.08 31.69
N PRO A 25 -44.50 -34.12 32.48
CA PRO A 25 -44.76 -32.68 32.59
C PRO A 25 -43.50 -31.81 32.31
N ARG A 26 -43.70 -30.52 32.05
CA ARG A 26 -42.63 -29.50 32.09
C ARG A 26 -42.03 -29.43 33.50
N THR A 27 -40.72 -29.59 33.67
CA THR A 27 -39.92 -28.81 34.65
C THR A 27 -38.41 -28.85 34.32
N HIS A 28 -37.82 -27.65 34.32
CA HIS A 28 -36.41 -27.29 34.51
C HIS A 28 -35.29 -27.94 33.67
N GLY A 29 -35.01 -27.33 32.52
CA GLY A 29 -33.67 -27.29 31.92
C GLY A 29 -33.35 -25.88 31.43
N SER A 30 -32.64 -25.06 32.23
CA SER A 30 -32.19 -23.74 31.76
C SER A 30 -30.91 -23.22 32.43
N ALA A 31 -30.04 -24.08 32.93
CA ALA A 31 -28.75 -23.65 33.51
C ALA A 31 -27.54 -24.43 32.98
N THR A 32 -27.69 -25.71 32.64
CA THR A 32 -26.57 -26.59 32.24
C THR A 32 -26.17 -26.46 30.76
N GLU A 33 -27.13 -26.29 29.84
CA GLU A 33 -26.84 -26.04 28.41
C GLU A 33 -26.20 -24.66 28.17
N HIS A 34 -26.58 -23.65 28.96
CA HIS A 34 -25.96 -22.32 28.88
C HIS A 34 -24.51 -22.33 29.39
N GLY A 35 -24.19 -23.19 30.35
CA GLY A 35 -22.83 -23.37 30.87
C GLY A 35 -21.90 -24.08 29.88
N SER A 36 -22.37 -25.14 29.22
CA SER A 36 -21.57 -25.90 28.25
C SER A 36 -21.28 -25.11 26.96
N VAL A 37 -22.26 -24.33 26.47
CA VAL A 37 -22.08 -23.46 25.30
C VAL A 37 -21.11 -22.30 25.61
N LYS A 38 -21.18 -21.72 26.82
CA LYS A 38 -20.22 -20.69 27.27
C LYS A 38 -18.79 -21.22 27.40
N MET A 39 -18.62 -22.41 27.98
CA MET A 39 -17.29 -23.05 28.08
C MET A 39 -16.68 -23.32 26.71
N ALA A 40 -17.48 -23.79 25.75
CA ALA A 40 -17.03 -24.01 24.37
C ALA A 40 -16.69 -22.68 23.64
N GLU A 41 -17.40 -21.60 23.94
CA GLU A 41 -17.12 -20.26 23.41
C GLU A 41 -15.84 -19.66 24.01
N GLU A 42 -15.61 -19.83 25.31
CA GLU A 42 -14.38 -19.41 25.99
C GLU A 42 -13.16 -20.16 25.47
N GLU A 43 -13.27 -21.46 25.23
CA GLU A 43 -12.19 -22.29 24.67
C GLU A 43 -11.87 -21.91 23.20
N ARG A 44 -12.89 -21.65 22.39
CA ARG A 44 -12.72 -21.10 21.03
C ARG A 44 -12.04 -19.74 21.07
N ASN A 45 -12.45 -18.85 21.97
CA ASN A 45 -11.85 -17.53 22.13
C ASN A 45 -10.38 -17.61 22.59
N ALA A 46 -10.07 -18.48 23.54
CA ALA A 46 -8.69 -18.72 23.97
C ALA A 46 -7.81 -19.27 22.83
N SER A 47 -8.37 -20.15 21.99
CA SER A 47 -7.69 -20.68 20.81
C SER A 47 -7.44 -19.61 19.75
N ALA A 48 -8.43 -18.75 19.49
CA ALA A 48 -8.29 -17.60 18.59
C ALA A 48 -7.20 -16.62 19.05
N GLU A 49 -7.10 -16.36 20.36
CA GLU A 49 -6.06 -15.51 20.93
C GLU A 49 -4.65 -16.10 20.76
N LYS A 50 -4.50 -17.43 20.89
CA LYS A 50 -3.22 -18.11 20.60
C LYS A 50 -2.81 -17.97 19.14
N LEU A 51 -3.75 -18.13 18.21
CA LEU A 51 -3.50 -17.93 16.77
C LEU A 51 -3.12 -16.49 16.46
N LYS A 52 -3.80 -15.52 17.10
CA LYS A 52 -3.44 -14.10 16.99
C LYS A 52 -2.03 -13.82 17.51
N GLU A 53 -1.61 -14.39 18.64
CA GLU A 53 -0.22 -14.21 19.11
C GLU A 53 0.80 -14.87 18.17
N LYS A 54 0.47 -16.04 17.62
CA LYS A 54 1.29 -16.68 16.58
C LYS A 54 1.44 -15.78 15.35
N ALA A 55 0.32 -15.21 14.87
CA ALA A 55 0.31 -14.25 13.77
C ALA A 55 1.14 -12.99 14.10
N ASN A 56 1.04 -12.47 15.31
CA ASN A 56 1.84 -11.32 15.77
C ASN A 56 3.35 -11.61 15.72
N ASN A 57 3.77 -12.85 16.02
CA ASN A 57 5.18 -13.23 15.95
C ASN A 57 5.66 -13.27 14.49
N TYR A 58 4.93 -13.94 13.60
CA TYR A 58 5.24 -13.90 12.16
C TYR A 58 5.28 -12.47 11.61
N PHE A 59 4.35 -11.62 12.04
CA PHE A 59 4.34 -10.21 11.65
C PHE A 59 5.62 -9.48 12.09
N LYS A 60 6.11 -9.72 13.31
CA LYS A 60 7.38 -9.14 13.80
C LYS A 60 8.58 -9.65 13.02
N ASP A 61 8.55 -10.91 12.63
CA ASP A 61 9.57 -11.55 11.81
C ASP A 61 9.47 -11.13 10.33
N LYS A 62 8.56 -10.21 10.00
CA LYS A 62 8.24 -9.71 8.65
C LYS A 62 7.71 -10.77 7.69
N ASP A 63 7.32 -11.93 8.21
CA ASP A 63 6.60 -12.98 7.48
C ASP A 63 5.10 -12.64 7.45
N TYR A 64 4.75 -11.70 6.59
CA TYR A 64 3.38 -11.18 6.51
C TYR A 64 2.40 -12.19 5.92
N GLU A 65 2.85 -13.10 5.06
CA GLU A 65 2.00 -14.15 4.48
C GLU A 65 1.49 -15.11 5.55
N ASN A 66 2.39 -15.64 6.40
CA ASN A 66 1.98 -16.47 7.52
C ASN A 66 1.20 -15.67 8.56
N ALA A 67 1.54 -14.39 8.79
CA ALA A 67 0.74 -13.53 9.66
C ALA A 67 -0.71 -13.42 9.17
N ILE A 68 -0.93 -13.15 7.88
CA ILE A 68 -2.27 -13.08 7.27
C ILE A 68 -3.00 -14.41 7.44
N LYS A 69 -2.33 -15.53 7.18
CA LYS A 69 -2.90 -16.87 7.35
C LYS A 69 -3.40 -17.09 8.78
N TYR A 70 -2.55 -16.89 9.79
CA TYR A 70 -2.93 -17.14 11.17
C TYR A 70 -3.94 -16.12 11.73
N TYR A 71 -3.93 -14.87 11.26
CA TYR A 71 -5.04 -13.95 11.57
C TYR A 71 -6.36 -14.41 10.95
N THR A 72 -6.32 -15.03 9.77
CA THR A 72 -7.51 -15.58 9.11
C THR A 72 -8.06 -16.77 9.89
N GLU A 73 -7.20 -17.72 10.29
CA GLU A 73 -7.60 -18.83 11.18
C GLU A 73 -8.16 -18.32 12.52
N ALA A 74 -7.57 -17.25 13.09
CA ALA A 74 -8.10 -16.63 14.31
C ALA A 74 -9.50 -16.02 14.11
N LEU A 75 -9.76 -15.45 12.93
CA LEU A 75 -11.06 -14.88 12.55
C LEU A 75 -12.12 -15.94 12.25
N GLU A 76 -11.72 -17.10 11.72
CA GLU A 76 -12.61 -18.26 11.55
C GLU A 76 -13.15 -18.75 12.91
N LEU A 77 -12.31 -18.68 13.97
CA LEU A 77 -12.72 -19.05 15.32
C LEU A 77 -13.52 -17.95 16.05
N ASN A 78 -13.15 -16.68 15.86
CA ASN A 78 -13.87 -15.54 16.44
C ASN A 78 -13.93 -14.36 15.45
N PRO A 79 -15.02 -14.24 14.67
CA PRO A 79 -15.20 -13.20 13.66
C PRO A 79 -15.71 -11.86 14.23
N SER A 80 -15.85 -11.74 15.55
CA SER A 80 -16.41 -10.54 16.21
C SER A 80 -15.33 -9.67 16.87
N ASN A 81 -14.04 -10.02 16.73
CA ASN A 81 -12.95 -9.29 17.36
C ASN A 81 -12.32 -8.25 16.41
N ALA A 82 -12.54 -6.96 16.70
CA ALA A 82 -12.01 -5.83 15.93
C ALA A 82 -10.47 -5.82 15.81
N ILE A 83 -9.76 -6.34 16.81
CA ILE A 83 -8.29 -6.37 16.83
C ILE A 83 -7.75 -7.26 15.72
N TYR A 84 -8.39 -8.41 15.47
CA TYR A 84 -7.91 -9.38 14.48
C TYR A 84 -7.99 -8.80 13.07
N TYR A 85 -9.14 -8.22 12.73
CA TYR A 85 -9.30 -7.48 11.48
C TYR A 85 -8.29 -6.34 11.34
N SER A 86 -8.10 -5.51 12.38
CA SER A 86 -7.13 -4.42 12.26
C SER A 86 -5.67 -4.87 12.13
N ASN A 87 -5.29 -5.98 12.74
CA ASN A 87 -3.93 -6.50 12.62
C ASN A 87 -3.72 -7.16 11.26
N ARG A 88 -4.71 -7.90 10.75
CA ARG A 88 -4.68 -8.45 9.39
C ARG A 88 -4.72 -7.34 8.33
N SER A 89 -5.49 -6.29 8.55
CA SER A 89 -5.47 -5.06 7.74
C SER A 89 -4.06 -4.45 7.67
N LEU A 90 -3.34 -4.40 8.79
CA LEU A 90 -1.95 -3.95 8.79
C LEU A 90 -1.06 -4.89 7.97
N ALA A 91 -1.21 -6.22 8.12
CA ALA A 91 -0.46 -7.17 7.31
C ALA A 91 -0.75 -7.00 5.81
N TYR A 92 -2.02 -6.78 5.43
CA TYR A 92 -2.39 -6.44 4.07
C TYR A 92 -1.79 -5.11 3.59
N LEU A 93 -1.65 -4.08 4.44
CA LEU A 93 -0.92 -2.86 4.07
C LEU A 93 0.56 -3.14 3.79
N ARG A 94 1.17 -4.09 4.50
CA ARG A 94 2.58 -4.49 4.30
C ARG A 94 2.79 -5.27 3.01
N THR A 95 1.81 -6.06 2.62
CA THR A 95 1.81 -6.82 1.36
C THR A 95 1.07 -6.08 0.24
N GLU A 96 0.74 -4.79 0.45
CA GLU A 96 0.13 -3.91 -0.55
C GLU A 96 -1.24 -4.36 -1.09
N CYS A 97 -1.90 -5.22 -0.33
CA CYS A 97 -3.29 -5.62 -0.54
C CYS A 97 -4.23 -4.53 0.01
N TYR A 98 -4.15 -3.32 -0.54
CA TYR A 98 -4.83 -2.14 0.00
C TYR A 98 -6.36 -2.27 0.04
N GLY A 99 -6.95 -3.04 -0.88
CA GLY A 99 -8.38 -3.34 -0.90
C GLY A 99 -8.80 -4.20 0.28
N TYR A 100 -8.09 -5.30 0.53
CA TYR A 100 -8.34 -6.14 1.70
C TYR A 100 -8.03 -5.39 3.01
N ALA A 101 -6.96 -4.59 3.03
CA ALA A 101 -6.67 -3.73 4.16
C ALA A 101 -7.81 -2.75 4.48
N LEU A 102 -8.37 -2.11 3.45
CA LEU A 102 -9.52 -1.20 3.57
C LEU A 102 -10.77 -1.94 4.09
N GLY A 103 -11.05 -3.13 3.55
CA GLY A 103 -12.17 -3.97 3.98
C GLY A 103 -12.07 -4.36 5.44
N ASP A 104 -10.93 -4.93 5.86
CA ASP A 104 -10.69 -5.34 7.24
C ASP A 104 -10.69 -4.13 8.20
N ALA A 105 -10.09 -2.99 7.82
CA ALA A 105 -10.12 -1.79 8.65
C ALA A 105 -11.55 -1.25 8.83
N THR A 106 -12.38 -1.35 7.79
CA THR A 106 -13.80 -0.98 7.86
C THR A 106 -14.55 -1.93 8.79
N ARG A 107 -14.33 -3.24 8.66
CA ARG A 107 -14.96 -4.24 9.52
C ARG A 107 -14.56 -4.09 10.99
N ALA A 108 -13.30 -3.77 11.27
CA ALA A 108 -12.84 -3.46 12.62
C ALA A 108 -13.62 -2.29 13.25
N LEU A 109 -13.94 -1.25 12.47
CA LEU A 109 -14.69 -0.08 12.92
C LEU A 109 -16.20 -0.31 13.02
N GLU A 110 -16.74 -1.26 12.24
CA GLU A 110 -18.13 -1.72 12.41
C GLU A 110 -18.31 -2.44 13.74
N LEU A 111 -17.31 -3.24 14.14
CA LEU A 111 -17.29 -3.97 15.41
C LEU A 111 -16.99 -3.06 16.61
N ASP A 112 -16.02 -2.15 16.48
CA ASP A 112 -15.67 -1.17 17.52
C ASP A 112 -15.38 0.22 16.92
N LYS A 113 -16.35 1.12 17.03
CA LYS A 113 -16.26 2.51 16.57
C LYS A 113 -15.27 3.36 17.36
N ASN A 114 -14.84 2.92 18.54
CA ASN A 114 -13.86 3.65 19.35
C ASN A 114 -12.42 3.15 19.09
N TYR A 115 -12.26 2.15 18.22
CA TYR A 115 -10.97 1.56 17.92
C TYR A 115 -10.13 2.45 16.99
N ILE A 116 -9.38 3.37 17.59
CA ILE A 116 -8.58 4.40 16.88
C ILE A 116 -7.61 3.82 15.84
N LYS A 117 -7.06 2.63 16.11
CA LYS A 117 -6.19 1.93 15.14
C LYS A 117 -6.94 1.59 13.85
N GLY A 118 -8.23 1.24 13.93
CA GLY A 118 -9.06 0.99 12.76
C GLY A 118 -9.15 2.20 11.83
N TYR A 119 -9.38 3.40 12.37
CA TYR A 119 -9.38 4.65 11.59
C TYR A 119 -8.03 4.89 10.93
N TYR A 120 -6.95 4.69 11.69
CA TYR A 120 -5.60 4.90 11.16
C TYR A 120 -5.25 3.91 10.03
N ARG A 121 -5.61 2.62 10.17
CA ARG A 121 -5.43 1.63 9.09
C ARG A 121 -6.27 2.00 7.88
N ARG A 122 -7.55 2.34 8.07
CA ARG A 122 -8.46 2.73 6.99
C ARG A 122 -7.99 3.99 6.25
N ALA A 123 -7.50 4.99 6.98
CA ALA A 123 -6.92 6.19 6.41
C ALA A 123 -5.72 5.85 5.52
N THR A 124 -4.82 4.99 6.01
CA THR A 124 -3.63 4.56 5.28
C THR A 124 -3.98 3.77 4.03
N SER A 125 -4.97 2.86 4.10
CA SER A 125 -5.46 2.14 2.91
C SER A 125 -6.07 3.09 1.90
N ASN A 126 -6.89 4.06 2.34
CA ASN A 126 -7.47 5.06 1.45
C ASN A 126 -6.39 5.97 0.83
N MET A 127 -5.32 6.30 1.55
CA MET A 127 -4.18 7.04 0.99
C MET A 127 -3.51 6.27 -0.15
N ALA A 128 -3.19 4.99 0.09
CA ALA A 128 -2.56 4.13 -0.91
C ALA A 128 -3.44 3.94 -2.15
N LEU A 129 -4.77 3.93 -1.96
CA LEU A 129 -5.77 3.87 -3.03
C LEU A 129 -6.06 5.22 -3.72
N GLY A 130 -5.34 6.29 -3.37
CA GLY A 130 -5.60 7.64 -3.92
C GLY A 130 -6.92 8.27 -3.47
N LYS A 131 -7.62 7.67 -2.50
CA LYS A 131 -8.89 8.15 -1.91
C LYS A 131 -8.63 9.20 -0.83
N PHE A 132 -7.89 10.26 -1.18
CA PHE A 132 -7.35 11.25 -0.24
C PHE A 132 -8.41 11.94 0.62
N LYS A 133 -9.60 12.25 0.07
CA LYS A 133 -10.70 12.85 0.84
C LYS A 133 -11.23 11.92 1.94
N ALA A 134 -11.35 10.62 1.64
CA ALA A 134 -11.76 9.63 2.62
C ALA A 134 -10.69 9.43 3.70
N ALA A 135 -9.42 9.37 3.29
CA ALA A 135 -8.29 9.29 4.21
C ALA A 135 -8.23 10.50 5.17
N LEU A 136 -8.42 11.72 4.65
CA LEU A 136 -8.38 12.95 5.44
C LEU A 136 -9.40 12.94 6.57
N LYS A 137 -10.63 12.46 6.31
CA LYS A 137 -11.70 12.35 7.31
C LYS A 137 -11.32 11.39 8.46
N ASP A 138 -10.67 10.28 8.13
CA ASP A 138 -10.21 9.32 9.13
C ASP A 138 -9.02 9.87 9.92
N TYR A 139 -8.04 10.52 9.27
CA TYR A 139 -6.93 11.17 9.96
C TYR A 139 -7.38 12.31 10.88
N GLU A 140 -8.36 13.10 10.46
CA GLU A 140 -8.96 14.15 11.30
C GLU A 140 -9.54 13.55 12.59
N THR A 141 -10.21 12.39 12.48
CA THR A 141 -10.73 11.66 13.64
C THR A 141 -9.60 11.20 14.57
N VAL A 142 -8.51 10.67 14.02
CA VAL A 142 -7.34 10.24 14.81
C VAL A 142 -6.68 11.41 15.53
N VAL A 143 -6.41 12.52 14.82
CA VAL A 143 -5.75 13.71 15.41
C VAL A 143 -6.62 14.36 16.48
N ARG A 144 -7.95 14.37 16.30
CA ARG A 144 -8.88 14.87 17.31
C ARG A 144 -8.82 14.07 18.61
N VAL A 145 -8.72 12.74 18.53
CA VAL A 145 -8.65 11.87 19.72
C VAL A 145 -7.23 11.84 20.31
N ARG A 146 -6.19 11.97 19.48
CA ARG A 146 -4.79 11.93 19.88
C ARG A 146 -4.04 13.19 19.43
N PRO A 147 -4.31 14.36 20.04
CA PRO A 147 -3.73 15.62 19.59
C PRO A 147 -2.22 15.71 19.81
N ASN A 148 -1.63 14.88 20.68
CA ASN A 148 -0.19 14.88 20.95
C ASN A 148 0.57 13.83 20.12
N ASP A 149 -0.13 13.03 19.31
CA ASP A 149 0.49 12.05 18.43
C ASP A 149 1.12 12.78 17.23
N LYS A 150 2.46 12.84 17.24
CA LYS A 150 3.25 13.54 16.21
C LYS A 150 3.07 12.90 14.83
N ASP A 151 2.99 11.57 14.79
CA ASP A 151 2.82 10.84 13.54
C ASP A 151 1.44 11.12 12.95
N ALA A 152 0.37 10.99 13.75
CA ALA A 152 -0.99 11.29 13.29
C ALA A 152 -1.12 12.72 12.73
N LYS A 153 -0.51 13.71 13.39
CA LYS A 153 -0.48 15.10 12.93
C LYS A 153 0.23 15.26 11.59
N MET A 154 1.41 14.65 11.45
CA MET A 154 2.17 14.67 10.20
C MET A 154 1.35 14.05 9.05
N LYS A 155 0.74 12.88 9.28
CA LYS A 155 -0.10 12.20 8.26
C LYS A 155 -1.32 13.01 7.85
N TYR A 156 -1.98 13.66 8.80
CA TYR A 156 -3.08 14.58 8.52
C TYR A 156 -2.62 15.78 7.66
N GLN A 157 -1.49 16.42 8.00
CA GLN A 157 -0.98 17.59 7.29
C GLN A 157 -0.62 17.26 5.84
N GLU A 158 0.10 16.15 5.63
CA GLU A 158 0.47 15.67 4.29
C GLU A 158 -0.77 15.27 3.47
N CYS A 159 -1.72 14.54 4.06
CA CYS A 159 -2.97 14.20 3.39
C CYS A 159 -3.76 15.47 3.00
N ASN A 160 -3.85 16.46 3.89
CA ASN A 160 -4.53 17.72 3.64
C ASN A 160 -3.86 18.51 2.50
N LYS A 161 -2.52 18.53 2.46
CA LYS A 161 -1.74 19.16 1.39
C LYS A 161 -2.09 18.55 0.03
N ILE A 162 -2.12 17.21 -0.06
CA ILE A 162 -2.49 16.49 -1.29
C ILE A 162 -3.94 16.78 -1.70
N VAL A 163 -4.89 16.77 -0.74
CA VAL A 163 -6.30 17.09 -1.02
C VAL A 163 -6.44 18.51 -1.57
N LYS A 164 -5.76 19.49 -0.96
CA LYS A 164 -5.77 20.89 -1.44
C LYS A 164 -5.16 21.02 -2.82
N GLN A 165 -4.02 20.38 -3.07
CA GLN A 165 -3.37 20.39 -4.38
C GLN A 165 -4.28 19.78 -5.46
N LYS A 166 -4.88 18.61 -5.22
CA LYS A 166 -5.81 17.98 -6.17
C LYS A 166 -7.13 18.73 -6.34
N ALA A 167 -7.56 19.51 -5.35
CA ALA A 167 -8.71 20.40 -5.48
C ALA A 167 -8.37 21.60 -6.36
N PHE A 168 -7.17 22.18 -6.19
CA PHE A 168 -6.66 23.25 -7.03
C PHE A 168 -6.47 22.79 -8.48
N GLU A 169 -5.81 21.66 -8.70
CA GLU A 169 -5.63 21.03 -10.03
C GLU A 169 -6.97 20.77 -10.72
N ARG A 170 -8.00 20.33 -9.98
CA ARG A 170 -9.35 20.16 -10.55
C ARG A 170 -10.04 21.47 -10.88
N ALA A 171 -9.84 22.51 -10.07
CA ALA A 171 -10.43 23.82 -10.31
C ALA A 171 -9.82 24.52 -11.54
N ILE A 172 -8.53 24.28 -11.82
CA ILE A 172 -7.86 24.78 -13.04
C ILE A 172 -8.10 23.88 -14.27
N ALA A 173 -8.59 22.65 -14.09
CA ALA A 173 -8.85 21.72 -15.18
C ALA A 173 -10.16 21.98 -15.93
N SER A 174 -11.07 22.79 -15.37
CA SER A 174 -12.28 23.24 -16.07
C SER A 174 -12.00 24.56 -16.79
N ASP A 175 -11.72 24.48 -18.10
CA ASP A 175 -11.94 25.50 -19.17
C ASP A 175 -10.82 25.72 -20.19
N GLU A 176 -9.71 24.96 -20.19
CA GLU A 176 -8.73 25.06 -21.29
C GLU A 176 -8.39 23.68 -21.88
N LEU A 177 -8.36 23.59 -23.21
CA LEU A 177 -7.51 22.61 -23.90
C LEU A 177 -6.17 22.65 -23.16
N LYS A 178 -5.80 21.58 -22.44
CA LYS A 178 -4.55 21.53 -21.67
C LYS A 178 -3.42 21.97 -22.59
N ARG A 179 -2.93 23.21 -22.42
CA ARG A 179 -1.69 23.65 -23.06
C ARG A 179 -0.63 22.67 -22.57
N SER A 180 -0.02 21.99 -23.52
CA SER A 180 1.03 21.02 -23.24
C SER A 180 2.15 21.75 -22.52
N VAL A 181 2.80 21.15 -21.53
CA VAL A 181 3.98 21.77 -20.88
C VAL A 181 5.01 22.18 -21.93
N VAL A 182 5.10 21.41 -23.03
CA VAL A 182 5.93 21.72 -24.21
C VAL A 182 5.70 23.13 -24.74
N ASP A 183 4.47 23.65 -24.74
CA ASP A 183 4.13 24.99 -25.27
C ASP A 183 4.74 26.12 -24.43
N SER A 184 5.09 25.83 -23.17
CA SER A 184 5.75 26.76 -22.26
C SER A 184 7.27 26.60 -22.21
N LEU A 185 7.82 25.59 -22.88
CA LEU A 185 9.25 25.26 -22.85
C LEU A 185 9.97 25.83 -24.08
N ASP A 186 10.90 26.73 -23.83
CA ASP A 186 11.83 27.22 -24.85
C ASP A 186 13.09 26.33 -24.92
N ILE A 187 12.93 25.14 -25.50
CA ILE A 187 14.01 24.13 -25.59
C ILE A 187 15.13 24.59 -26.55
N GLU A 188 14.78 25.35 -27.58
CA GLU A 188 15.73 25.84 -28.58
C GLU A 188 16.79 26.75 -27.95
N ASN A 189 16.34 27.68 -27.10
CA ASN A 189 17.22 28.63 -26.41
C ASN A 189 17.87 28.09 -25.13
N MET A 190 17.58 26.85 -24.71
CA MET A 190 18.34 26.24 -23.60
C MET A 190 19.81 26.09 -24.00
N THR A 191 20.71 26.66 -23.23
CA THR A 191 22.16 26.44 -23.39
C THR A 191 22.59 25.19 -22.64
N ILE A 192 23.55 24.45 -23.18
CA ILE A 192 24.29 23.42 -22.45
C ILE A 192 25.58 24.11 -21.98
N GLU A 193 25.89 24.04 -20.70
CA GLU A 193 27.09 24.66 -20.15
C GLU A 193 28.37 24.03 -20.74
N ASP A 194 29.41 24.83 -20.96
CA ASP A 194 30.65 24.39 -21.63
C ASP A 194 31.41 23.31 -20.85
N ASP A 195 31.21 23.26 -19.52
CA ASP A 195 31.80 22.27 -18.61
C ASP A 195 31.02 20.94 -18.58
N TYR A 196 29.84 20.86 -19.22
CA TYR A 196 29.11 19.61 -19.33
C TYR A 196 29.79 18.65 -20.32
N ALA A 197 30.47 17.66 -19.74
CA ALA A 197 31.18 16.58 -20.43
C ALA A 197 30.33 15.32 -20.67
N GLY A 198 29.04 15.35 -20.33
CA GLY A 198 28.16 14.19 -20.49
C GLY A 198 27.64 14.01 -21.92
N PRO A 199 26.82 12.97 -22.14
CA PRO A 199 26.22 12.67 -23.45
C PRO A 199 25.40 13.83 -23.99
N LYS A 200 25.54 14.09 -25.29
CA LYS A 200 24.80 15.12 -26.05
C LYS A 200 24.15 14.46 -27.27
N LEU A 201 22.92 14.85 -27.58
CA LEU A 201 22.23 14.38 -28.79
C LEU A 201 22.95 14.89 -30.05
N GLU A 202 23.06 14.06 -31.08
CA GLU A 202 23.66 14.43 -32.36
C GLU A 202 22.58 15.04 -33.25
N ASP A 203 22.66 16.34 -33.52
CA ASP A 203 21.62 17.11 -34.23
C ASP A 203 20.20 16.92 -33.65
N GLY A 204 20.13 16.81 -32.32
CA GLY A 204 18.88 16.56 -31.59
C GLY A 204 18.36 15.12 -31.69
N LYS A 205 19.06 14.21 -32.36
CA LYS A 205 18.68 12.81 -32.54
C LYS A 205 19.42 11.89 -31.58
N VAL A 206 18.74 10.82 -31.19
CA VAL A 206 19.34 9.72 -30.43
C VAL A 206 20.12 8.81 -31.39
N THR A 207 21.36 8.50 -31.05
CA THR A 207 22.22 7.55 -31.78
C THR A 207 22.62 6.39 -30.88
N LEU A 208 23.07 5.27 -31.46
CA LEU A 208 23.59 4.14 -30.67
C LEU A 208 24.80 4.56 -29.82
N LYS A 209 25.65 5.46 -30.34
CA LYS A 209 26.77 6.02 -29.59
C LYS A 209 26.27 6.79 -28.37
N PHE A 210 25.33 7.72 -28.57
CA PHE A 210 24.69 8.44 -27.47
C PHE A 210 24.09 7.48 -26.43
N MET A 211 23.41 6.41 -26.85
CA MET A 211 22.84 5.44 -25.91
C MET A 211 23.89 4.71 -25.08
N LYS A 212 25.01 4.29 -25.69
CA LYS A 212 26.12 3.66 -24.97
C LYS A 212 26.77 4.63 -23.98
N ASP A 213 27.00 5.86 -24.40
CA ASP A 213 27.57 6.91 -23.56
C ASP A 213 26.61 7.27 -22.41
N LEU A 214 25.29 7.33 -22.68
CA LEU A 214 24.24 7.55 -21.68
C LEU A 214 24.21 6.45 -20.63
N MET A 215 24.29 5.18 -21.06
CA MET A 215 24.28 4.08 -20.12
C MET A 215 25.50 4.08 -19.22
N ALA A 216 26.69 4.35 -19.78
CA ALA A 216 27.90 4.51 -18.98
C ALA A 216 27.81 5.70 -18.01
N TRP A 217 27.25 6.82 -18.46
CA TRP A 217 27.07 8.02 -17.64
C TRP A 217 26.16 7.78 -16.44
N PHE A 218 25.03 7.10 -16.65
CA PHE A 218 24.11 6.73 -15.59
C PHE A 218 24.66 5.65 -14.66
N LYS A 219 25.46 4.69 -15.18
CA LYS A 219 26.16 3.70 -14.36
C LYS A 219 27.14 4.35 -13.37
N ASP A 220 27.70 5.50 -13.73
CA ASP A 220 28.54 6.33 -12.87
C ASP A 220 27.76 7.29 -11.95
N GLN A 221 26.43 7.13 -11.83
CA GLN A 221 25.53 8.01 -11.06
C GLN A 221 25.54 9.48 -11.51
N LYS A 222 25.91 9.75 -12.77
CA LYS A 222 25.90 11.11 -13.32
C LYS A 222 24.57 11.39 -13.99
N LYS A 223 24.23 12.67 -14.13
CA LYS A 223 22.92 13.13 -14.62
C LYS A 223 23.00 13.61 -16.07
N LEU A 224 22.04 13.21 -16.91
CA LEU A 224 21.91 13.73 -18.27
C LEU A 224 21.53 15.22 -18.23
N HIS A 225 22.08 16.03 -19.11
CA HIS A 225 21.73 17.44 -19.17
C HIS A 225 20.23 17.65 -19.49
N ARG A 226 19.58 18.61 -18.81
CA ARG A 226 18.14 18.87 -18.91
C ARG A 226 17.66 19.14 -20.34
N LYS A 227 18.46 19.81 -21.18
CA LYS A 227 18.13 20.08 -22.59
C LYS A 227 17.92 18.77 -23.34
N CYS A 228 18.85 17.82 -23.20
CA CYS A 228 18.76 16.51 -23.85
C CYS A 228 17.57 15.71 -23.33
N ALA A 229 17.33 15.73 -22.01
CA ALA A 229 16.15 15.08 -21.43
C ALA A 229 14.83 15.65 -21.99
N TYR A 230 14.67 16.97 -22.05
CA TYR A 230 13.50 17.62 -22.65
C TYR A 230 13.35 17.26 -24.13
N GLN A 231 14.43 17.32 -24.92
CA GLN A 231 14.43 16.95 -26.33
C GLN A 231 13.98 15.50 -26.54
N MET A 232 14.47 14.56 -25.72
CA MET A 232 14.05 13.16 -25.78
C MET A 232 12.56 13.01 -25.43
N LEU A 233 12.08 13.66 -24.36
CA LEU A 233 10.69 13.58 -23.93
C LEU A 233 9.71 14.12 -24.98
N VAL A 234 10.02 15.27 -25.59
CA VAL A 234 9.20 15.83 -26.66
C VAL A 234 9.14 14.88 -27.86
N GLN A 235 10.28 14.34 -28.28
CA GLN A 235 10.33 13.41 -29.40
C GLN A 235 9.58 12.10 -29.10
N VAL A 236 9.74 11.53 -27.90
CA VAL A 236 9.09 10.25 -27.58
C VAL A 236 7.57 10.43 -27.40
N LYS A 237 7.13 11.59 -26.89
CA LYS A 237 5.70 11.95 -26.86
C LYS A 237 5.10 11.93 -28.26
N GLU A 238 5.80 12.51 -29.23
CA GLU A 238 5.39 12.55 -30.64
C GLU A 238 5.38 11.16 -31.31
N VAL A 239 6.31 10.27 -30.94
CA VAL A 239 6.31 8.88 -31.41
C VAL A 239 5.13 8.11 -30.80
N LEU A 240 4.95 8.19 -29.48
CA LEU A 240 3.94 7.43 -28.75
C LEU A 240 2.51 7.90 -29.06
N SER A 241 2.29 9.20 -29.31
CA SER A 241 0.97 9.75 -29.62
C SER A 241 0.38 9.22 -30.92
N LYS A 242 1.23 8.79 -31.86
CA LYS A 242 0.83 8.20 -33.15
C LYS A 242 0.47 6.72 -33.06
N LEU A 243 0.83 6.05 -31.95
CA LEU A 243 0.54 4.63 -31.78
C LEU A 243 -0.93 4.41 -31.39
N PRO A 244 -1.54 3.29 -31.79
CA PRO A 244 -2.83 2.86 -31.26
C PRO A 244 -2.72 2.43 -29.78
N SER A 245 -3.86 2.32 -29.10
CA SER A 245 -3.90 1.84 -27.71
C SER A 245 -3.60 0.34 -27.60
N LEU A 246 -3.87 -0.43 -28.67
CA LEU A 246 -3.40 -1.80 -28.88
C LEU A 246 -2.38 -1.78 -30.02
N VAL A 247 -1.11 -2.01 -29.72
CA VAL A 247 -0.06 -2.18 -30.75
C VAL A 247 -0.12 -3.58 -31.30
N GLU A 248 0.00 -3.74 -32.61
CA GLU A 248 -0.04 -5.06 -33.25
C GLU A 248 1.24 -5.25 -34.07
N ILE A 249 1.96 -6.33 -33.80
CA ILE A 249 3.19 -6.67 -34.53
C ILE A 249 3.12 -8.07 -35.13
N SER A 250 3.88 -8.28 -36.20
CA SER A 250 4.06 -9.57 -36.83
C SER A 250 5.54 -9.95 -36.84
N LEU A 251 5.90 -11.00 -36.13
CA LEU A 251 7.20 -11.65 -36.16
C LEU A 251 7.23 -12.69 -37.28
N LYS A 252 8.23 -12.61 -38.15
CA LYS A 252 8.52 -13.67 -39.13
C LYS A 252 9.04 -14.93 -38.43
N GLU A 253 9.02 -16.06 -39.12
CA GLU A 253 9.45 -17.36 -38.55
C GLU A 253 10.85 -17.35 -37.92
N THR A 254 11.78 -16.57 -38.50
CA THR A 254 13.17 -16.46 -38.04
C THR A 254 13.40 -15.33 -37.04
N GLU A 255 12.40 -14.51 -36.77
CA GLU A 255 12.50 -13.37 -35.87
C GLU A 255 12.11 -13.79 -34.45
N GLU A 256 12.72 -13.14 -33.46
CA GLU A 256 12.42 -13.31 -32.04
C GLU A 256 12.19 -11.95 -31.39
N ILE A 257 11.50 -11.94 -30.25
CA ILE A 257 11.33 -10.76 -29.39
C ILE A 257 11.52 -11.14 -27.94
N THR A 258 12.13 -10.23 -27.18
CA THR A 258 12.27 -10.34 -25.73
C THR A 258 11.16 -9.57 -25.02
N ILE A 259 10.43 -10.21 -24.10
CA ILE A 259 9.43 -9.57 -23.24
C ILE A 259 9.98 -9.49 -21.81
N CYS A 260 10.13 -8.27 -21.32
CA CYS A 260 10.45 -7.96 -19.93
C CYS A 260 9.19 -7.48 -19.21
N GLY A 261 9.07 -7.82 -17.93
CA GLY A 261 8.05 -7.26 -17.04
C GLY A 261 8.54 -5.99 -16.34
N ASP A 262 8.03 -5.80 -15.12
CA ASP A 262 8.32 -4.65 -14.26
C ASP A 262 9.84 -4.53 -14.02
N THR A 263 10.32 -3.29 -13.99
CA THR A 263 11.74 -2.96 -13.71
C THR A 263 11.91 -1.99 -12.55
N HIS A 264 10.89 -1.18 -12.23
CA HIS A 264 10.79 -0.39 -11.00
C HIS A 264 12.07 0.37 -10.61
N GLY A 265 12.67 1.10 -11.55
CA GLY A 265 13.86 1.91 -11.28
C GLY A 265 15.09 1.13 -10.84
N GLN A 266 15.17 -0.18 -11.08
CA GLN A 266 16.35 -1.00 -10.85
C GLN A 266 17.31 -0.92 -12.04
N TYR A 267 17.93 0.24 -12.20
CA TYR A 267 18.74 0.57 -13.38
C TYR A 267 19.91 -0.38 -13.66
N TYR A 268 20.56 -0.87 -12.61
CA TYR A 268 21.72 -1.76 -12.74
C TYR A 268 21.30 -3.15 -13.21
N ASP A 269 20.10 -3.61 -12.81
CA ASP A 269 19.51 -4.84 -13.31
C ASP A 269 19.04 -4.70 -14.76
N LEU A 270 18.53 -3.52 -15.17
CA LEU A 270 18.25 -3.23 -16.58
C LEU A 270 19.52 -3.37 -17.45
N LEU A 271 20.66 -2.85 -16.97
CA LEU A 271 21.94 -3.05 -17.67
C LEU A 271 22.34 -4.52 -17.72
N ASN A 272 22.10 -5.27 -16.65
CA ASN A 272 22.37 -6.71 -16.60
C ASN A 272 21.52 -7.48 -17.63
N ILE A 273 20.24 -7.12 -17.81
CA ILE A 273 19.40 -7.69 -18.89
C ILE A 273 20.08 -7.48 -20.25
N PHE A 274 20.54 -6.25 -20.53
CA PHE A 274 21.20 -5.95 -21.80
C PHE A 274 22.57 -6.61 -21.97
N GLU A 275 23.28 -6.90 -20.88
CA GLU A 275 24.54 -7.64 -20.90
C GLU A 275 24.31 -9.13 -21.17
N LEU A 276 23.32 -9.74 -20.50
CA LEU A 276 22.96 -11.15 -20.64
C LEU A 276 22.29 -11.47 -21.99
N ASN A 277 21.45 -10.55 -22.46
CA ASN A 277 20.53 -10.77 -23.58
C ASN A 277 20.84 -9.91 -24.81
N GLY A 278 21.93 -9.13 -24.75
CA GLY A 278 22.33 -8.22 -25.81
C GLY A 278 21.51 -6.92 -25.84
N LEU A 279 22.12 -5.88 -26.39
CA LEU A 279 21.48 -4.57 -26.50
C LEU A 279 20.26 -4.61 -27.43
N PRO A 280 19.26 -3.74 -27.20
CA PRO A 280 18.17 -3.53 -28.13
C PRO A 280 18.68 -3.14 -29.52
N SER A 281 18.11 -3.75 -30.55
CA SER A 281 18.42 -3.43 -31.95
C SER A 281 17.29 -3.91 -32.86
N ILE A 282 17.40 -3.63 -34.16
CA ILE A 282 16.44 -4.14 -35.16
C ILE A 282 16.40 -5.69 -35.22
N THR A 283 17.49 -6.37 -34.85
CA THR A 283 17.58 -7.84 -34.82
C THR A 283 17.42 -8.42 -33.42
N ASN A 284 17.29 -7.58 -32.40
CA ASN A 284 17.06 -7.98 -31.01
C ASN A 284 15.99 -7.06 -30.39
N PRO A 285 14.72 -7.20 -30.80
CA PRO A 285 13.64 -6.35 -30.34
C PRO A 285 13.24 -6.67 -28.90
N TYR A 286 12.76 -5.65 -28.19
CA TYR A 286 12.31 -5.75 -26.81
C TYR A 286 10.92 -5.16 -26.63
N LEU A 287 10.17 -5.76 -25.71
CA LEU A 287 8.94 -5.24 -25.15
C LEU A 287 9.09 -5.15 -23.63
N PHE A 288 9.03 -3.95 -23.06
CA PHE A 288 8.93 -3.77 -21.61
C PHE A 288 7.47 -3.51 -21.22
N ASN A 289 6.93 -4.38 -20.37
CA ASN A 289 5.50 -4.47 -20.06
C ASN A 289 5.09 -3.63 -18.84
N GLY A 290 5.37 -2.32 -18.90
CA GLY A 290 5.00 -1.36 -17.85
C GLY A 290 5.86 -1.42 -16.60
N ASP A 291 5.56 -0.51 -15.67
CA ASP A 291 6.18 -0.39 -14.35
C ASP A 291 7.70 -0.23 -14.44
N PHE A 292 8.10 0.81 -15.16
CA PHE A 292 9.49 1.20 -15.36
C PHE A 292 10.06 1.96 -14.17
N VAL A 293 9.19 2.71 -13.49
CA VAL A 293 9.52 3.70 -12.47
C VAL A 293 8.91 3.34 -11.13
N ASP A 294 9.15 4.22 -10.15
CA ASP A 294 8.79 4.07 -8.75
C ASP A 294 9.54 2.93 -8.05
N ARG A 295 9.52 2.97 -6.71
CA ARG A 295 10.14 1.99 -5.81
C ARG A 295 11.66 2.02 -5.84
N GLY A 296 12.29 1.62 -6.93
CA GLY A 296 13.72 1.77 -7.10
C GLY A 296 14.11 3.24 -7.26
N SER A 297 15.32 3.57 -6.78
CA SER A 297 15.81 4.95 -6.68
C SER A 297 16.63 5.41 -7.89
N PHE A 298 16.55 4.65 -9.00
CA PHE A 298 17.18 4.95 -10.28
C PHE A 298 16.13 4.96 -11.43
N SER A 299 14.91 5.39 -11.10
CA SER A 299 13.78 5.41 -12.04
C SER A 299 14.01 6.35 -13.22
N VAL A 300 14.67 7.49 -12.99
CA VAL A 300 15.03 8.46 -14.03
C VAL A 300 15.99 7.85 -15.05
N GLU A 301 16.99 7.10 -14.59
CA GLU A 301 17.98 6.45 -15.44
C GLU A 301 17.35 5.33 -16.29
N VAL A 302 16.47 4.52 -15.67
CA VAL A 302 15.67 3.51 -16.38
C VAL A 302 14.85 4.16 -17.48
N ILE A 303 13.97 5.11 -17.14
CA ILE A 303 12.99 5.60 -18.12
C ILE A 303 13.63 6.40 -19.25
N LEU A 304 14.68 7.18 -18.99
CA LEU A 304 15.41 7.90 -20.04
C LEU A 304 16.19 6.93 -20.95
N THR A 305 16.69 5.82 -20.42
CA THR A 305 17.32 4.77 -21.23
C THR A 305 16.29 4.06 -22.12
N LEU A 306 15.13 3.70 -21.57
CA LEU A 306 14.04 3.07 -22.30
C LEU A 306 13.49 4.00 -23.41
N PHE A 307 13.24 5.28 -23.10
CA PHE A 307 12.83 6.25 -24.11
C PHE A 307 13.89 6.51 -25.17
N GLY A 308 15.17 6.49 -24.80
CA GLY A 308 16.26 6.56 -25.76
C GLY A 308 16.23 5.41 -26.76
N PHE A 309 16.07 4.16 -26.30
CA PHE A 309 15.91 3.03 -27.21
C PHE A 309 14.60 3.06 -27.99
N LYS A 310 13.51 3.59 -27.42
CA LYS A 310 12.26 3.83 -28.17
C LYS A 310 12.46 4.80 -29.33
N LEU A 311 13.27 5.85 -29.14
CA LEU A 311 13.59 6.80 -30.20
C LEU A 311 14.56 6.22 -31.23
N LEU A 312 15.51 5.40 -30.80
CA LEU A 312 16.51 4.79 -31.68
C LEU A 312 15.93 3.65 -32.54
N TYR A 313 15.02 2.85 -31.98
CA TYR A 313 14.41 1.68 -32.62
C TYR A 313 12.88 1.68 -32.44
N PRO A 314 12.15 2.66 -32.99
CA PRO A 314 10.72 2.86 -32.70
C PRO A 314 9.82 1.67 -33.05
N GLU A 315 10.18 0.89 -34.06
CA GLU A 315 9.42 -0.29 -34.50
C GLU A 315 9.85 -1.61 -33.83
N HIS A 316 10.95 -1.60 -33.07
CA HIS A 316 11.56 -2.81 -32.49
C HIS A 316 11.79 -2.70 -30.97
N PHE A 317 11.51 -1.54 -30.39
CA PHE A 317 11.54 -1.30 -28.95
C PHE A 317 10.16 -0.81 -28.51
N HIS A 318 9.47 -1.62 -27.73
CA HIS A 318 8.09 -1.43 -27.35
C HIS A 318 7.98 -1.19 -25.84
N LEU A 319 7.15 -0.22 -25.49
CA LEU A 319 6.87 0.16 -24.10
C LEU A 319 5.36 0.15 -23.92
N LEU A 320 4.87 -0.66 -22.99
CA LEU A 320 3.47 -0.64 -22.58
C LEU A 320 3.33 0.11 -21.26
N ARG A 321 2.14 0.68 -21.03
CA ARG A 321 1.84 1.38 -19.80
C ARG A 321 1.59 0.37 -18.67
N GLY A 322 2.23 0.57 -17.52
CA GLY A 322 1.88 -0.07 -16.26
C GLY A 322 1.07 0.84 -15.34
N ASN A 323 0.69 0.36 -14.16
CA ASN A 323 -0.03 1.20 -13.21
C ASN A 323 0.87 2.26 -12.57
N HIS A 324 2.19 2.05 -12.55
CA HIS A 324 3.16 3.01 -12.06
C HIS A 324 3.51 4.12 -13.07
N GLU A 325 3.08 4.04 -14.33
CA GLU A 325 3.11 5.19 -15.26
C GLU A 325 1.86 6.10 -15.09
N THR A 326 1.57 6.45 -13.83
CA THR A 326 0.40 7.27 -13.42
C THR A 326 0.74 8.24 -12.29
N ASP A 327 0.08 9.40 -12.28
CA ASP A 327 0.41 10.48 -11.34
C ASP A 327 0.18 10.07 -9.88
N ASN A 328 -0.91 9.33 -9.63
CA ASN A 328 -1.25 8.86 -8.29
C ASN A 328 -0.16 7.94 -7.73
N MET A 329 0.43 7.08 -8.56
CA MET A 329 1.52 6.21 -8.12
C MET A 329 2.82 7.01 -7.96
N ASN A 330 3.18 7.82 -8.95
CA ASN A 330 4.44 8.56 -8.94
C ASN A 330 4.57 9.54 -7.77
N GLN A 331 3.46 10.17 -7.35
CA GLN A 331 3.38 11.03 -6.17
C GLN A 331 3.69 10.30 -4.87
N MET A 332 3.38 9.00 -4.81
CA MET A 332 3.44 8.19 -3.59
C MET A 332 4.73 7.35 -3.53
N TYR A 333 5.18 6.82 -4.66
CA TYR A 333 6.18 5.75 -4.72
C TYR A 333 7.55 6.16 -5.27
N GLY A 334 7.78 7.46 -5.49
CA GLY A 334 9.13 8.01 -5.57
C GLY A 334 9.49 8.69 -6.88
N PHE A 335 8.87 8.34 -8.00
CA PHE A 335 9.27 8.89 -9.29
C PHE A 335 9.08 10.42 -9.38
N GLU A 336 7.96 10.95 -8.88
CA GLU A 336 7.76 12.40 -8.86
C GLU A 336 8.84 13.09 -8.01
N GLY A 337 9.14 12.53 -6.84
CA GLY A 337 10.18 13.05 -5.95
C GLY A 337 11.58 12.98 -6.58
N GLU A 338 11.89 11.87 -7.26
CA GLU A 338 13.16 11.65 -7.92
C GLU A 338 13.37 12.62 -9.08
N VAL A 339 12.34 12.82 -9.92
CA VAL A 339 12.38 13.79 -11.02
C VAL A 339 12.52 15.22 -10.49
N LYS A 340 11.83 15.58 -9.40
CA LYS A 340 11.97 16.91 -8.77
C LYS A 340 13.35 17.11 -8.15
N ALA A 341 13.96 16.07 -7.60
CA ALA A 341 15.30 16.12 -7.02
C ALA A 341 16.40 16.22 -8.10
N LYS A 342 16.27 15.45 -9.19
CA LYS A 342 17.26 15.41 -10.28
C LYS A 342 17.05 16.56 -11.28
N TYR A 343 15.82 16.98 -11.55
CA TYR A 343 15.46 18.00 -12.51
C TYR A 343 14.55 19.09 -11.91
N THR A 344 13.28 19.14 -12.31
CA THR A 344 12.31 20.18 -11.96
C THR A 344 10.90 19.60 -11.91
N ALA A 345 9.96 20.30 -11.27
CA ALA A 345 8.55 19.91 -11.29
C ALA A 345 7.95 19.93 -12.70
N GLN A 346 8.40 20.86 -13.56
CA GLN A 346 7.98 20.93 -14.97
C GLN A 346 8.43 19.70 -15.76
N MET A 347 9.62 19.16 -15.47
CA MET A 347 10.08 17.90 -16.07
C MET A 347 9.13 16.75 -15.73
N PHE A 348 8.68 16.65 -14.47
CA PHE A 348 7.72 15.62 -14.06
C PHE A 348 6.37 15.77 -14.79
N GLN A 349 5.87 16.99 -14.93
CA GLN A 349 4.63 17.22 -15.68
C GLN A 349 4.75 16.73 -17.14
N LEU A 350 5.90 16.94 -17.78
CA LEU A 350 6.14 16.40 -19.12
C LEU A 350 6.23 14.87 -19.15
N PHE A 351 6.88 14.24 -18.15
CA PHE A 351 6.85 12.77 -18.02
C PHE A 351 5.41 12.24 -17.89
N SER A 352 4.58 12.87 -17.04
CA SER A 352 3.17 12.51 -16.87
C SER A 352 2.39 12.60 -18.19
N GLU A 353 2.62 13.66 -18.99
CA GLU A 353 2.01 13.78 -20.32
C GLU A 353 2.48 12.68 -21.28
N VAL A 354 3.76 12.34 -21.27
CA VAL A 354 4.33 11.27 -22.12
C VAL A 354 3.75 9.91 -21.72
N PHE A 355 3.67 9.62 -20.42
CA PHE A 355 3.10 8.37 -19.90
C PHE A 355 1.66 8.15 -20.32
N GLN A 356 0.88 9.21 -20.47
CA GLN A 356 -0.50 9.13 -20.96
C GLN A 356 -0.58 8.63 -22.42
N TRP A 357 0.49 8.71 -23.20
CA TRP A 357 0.53 8.23 -24.58
C TRP A 357 1.07 6.81 -24.74
N LEU A 358 1.59 6.18 -23.68
CA LEU A 358 2.03 4.79 -23.72
C LEU A 358 0.85 3.87 -24.10
N PRO A 359 1.01 2.98 -25.09
CA PRO A 359 0.00 1.97 -25.42
C PRO A 359 -0.34 1.07 -24.22
N LEU A 360 -1.55 0.54 -24.20
CA LEU A 360 -2.08 -0.22 -23.06
C LEU A 360 -1.87 -1.74 -23.21
N ALA A 361 -1.77 -2.22 -24.45
CA ALA A 361 -1.52 -3.62 -24.74
C ALA A 361 -0.78 -3.77 -26.07
N GLN A 362 -0.18 -4.95 -26.28
CA GLN A 362 0.42 -5.36 -27.53
C GLN A 362 -0.02 -6.77 -27.93
N CYS A 363 -0.40 -6.96 -29.19
CA CYS A 363 -0.72 -8.27 -29.74
C CYS A 363 0.36 -8.71 -30.73
N ILE A 364 0.91 -9.91 -30.53
CA ILE A 364 1.97 -10.50 -31.34
C ILE A 364 1.37 -11.62 -32.19
N ASN A 365 1.55 -11.53 -33.51
CA ASN A 365 1.04 -12.47 -34.52
C ASN A 365 -0.46 -12.76 -34.42
N SER A 366 -1.24 -11.85 -33.82
CA SER A 366 -2.66 -12.07 -33.50
C SER A 366 -2.92 -13.32 -32.66
N LYS A 367 -1.95 -13.74 -31.84
CA LYS A 367 -2.00 -14.96 -31.01
C LYS A 367 -1.66 -14.72 -29.55
N VAL A 368 -0.69 -13.86 -29.26
CA VAL A 368 -0.27 -13.57 -27.88
C VAL A 368 -0.65 -12.13 -27.56
N LEU A 369 -1.42 -11.92 -26.49
CA LEU A 369 -1.75 -10.58 -26.00
C LEU A 369 -0.91 -10.28 -24.76
N VAL A 370 -0.28 -9.10 -24.75
CA VAL A 370 0.57 -8.63 -23.66
C VAL A 370 -0.04 -7.35 -23.08
N MET A 371 -0.21 -7.32 -21.76
CA MET A 371 -0.63 -6.13 -21.00
C MET A 371 -0.01 -6.18 -19.61
N HIS A 372 0.10 -5.05 -18.92
CA HIS A 372 0.75 -5.02 -17.60
C HIS A 372 -0.06 -5.78 -16.53
N GLY A 373 -1.31 -5.37 -16.31
CA GLY A 373 -2.23 -5.95 -15.32
C GLY A 373 -2.85 -7.26 -15.82
N GLY A 374 -4.00 -7.22 -16.46
CA GLY A 374 -4.63 -8.44 -16.96
C GLY A 374 -5.96 -8.22 -17.66
N LEU A 375 -6.89 -9.17 -17.46
CA LEU A 375 -8.20 -9.18 -18.11
C LEU A 375 -9.26 -8.40 -17.33
N PHE A 376 -10.45 -8.36 -17.91
CA PHE A 376 -11.48 -7.37 -17.61
C PHE A 376 -12.48 -7.81 -16.54
N SER A 377 -13.04 -6.83 -15.83
CA SER A 377 -14.14 -7.03 -14.88
C SER A 377 -15.46 -7.46 -15.53
N GLU A 378 -15.57 -7.27 -16.84
CA GLU A 378 -16.75 -7.59 -17.65
C GLU A 378 -16.39 -8.62 -18.73
N ASP A 379 -17.37 -9.47 -19.11
CA ASP A 379 -17.24 -10.36 -20.26
C ASP A 379 -17.54 -9.62 -21.57
N GLY A 380 -17.11 -10.18 -22.70
CA GLY A 380 -17.44 -9.65 -24.03
C GLY A 380 -16.46 -8.63 -24.59
N VAL A 381 -15.45 -8.19 -23.81
CA VAL A 381 -14.41 -7.27 -24.30
C VAL A 381 -13.61 -7.92 -25.45
N THR A 382 -13.42 -7.16 -26.52
CA THR A 382 -12.68 -7.56 -27.72
C THR A 382 -11.37 -6.80 -27.88
N LEU A 383 -10.48 -7.28 -28.75
CA LEU A 383 -9.31 -6.53 -29.19
C LEU A 383 -9.67 -5.17 -29.82
N ASP A 384 -10.84 -5.06 -30.46
CA ASP A 384 -11.32 -3.81 -31.04
C ASP A 384 -11.72 -2.78 -29.97
N ASP A 385 -12.28 -3.24 -28.85
CA ASP A 385 -12.56 -2.38 -27.71
C ASP A 385 -11.26 -1.80 -27.13
N ILE A 386 -10.19 -2.60 -27.05
CA ILE A 386 -8.86 -2.13 -26.60
C ILE A 386 -8.30 -1.07 -27.55
N ARG A 387 -8.41 -1.27 -28.88
CA ARG A 387 -7.97 -0.27 -29.88
C ARG A 387 -8.67 1.08 -29.70
N LYS A 388 -9.95 1.06 -29.34
CA LYS A 388 -10.81 2.25 -29.20
C LYS A 388 -10.66 2.99 -27.87
N ILE A 389 -9.88 2.48 -26.92
CA ILE A 389 -9.65 3.17 -25.64
C ILE A 389 -8.95 4.50 -25.89
N ASP A 390 -9.59 5.59 -25.48
CA ASP A 390 -8.98 6.92 -25.38
C ASP A 390 -8.02 6.96 -24.18
N ARG A 391 -6.74 6.68 -24.44
CA ARG A 391 -5.75 6.40 -23.39
C ARG A 391 -5.02 7.64 -22.86
N ASN A 392 -5.13 8.80 -23.51
CA ASN A 392 -4.34 10.01 -23.24
C ASN A 392 -4.77 10.79 -21.98
N ARG A 393 -4.95 10.05 -20.89
CA ARG A 393 -5.51 10.49 -19.62
C ARG A 393 -4.96 9.65 -18.49
N GLN A 394 -5.20 10.07 -17.25
CA GLN A 394 -5.04 9.19 -16.10
C GLN A 394 -6.10 8.08 -16.16
N PRO A 395 -5.76 6.85 -15.72
CA PRO A 395 -6.72 5.75 -15.74
C PRO A 395 -7.95 6.08 -14.88
N PRO A 396 -9.15 5.68 -15.32
CA PRO A 396 -10.35 5.78 -14.49
C PRO A 396 -10.26 4.84 -13.27
N ASP A 397 -11.18 5.02 -12.30
CA ASP A 397 -11.26 4.17 -11.11
C ASP A 397 -11.73 2.72 -11.43
N SER A 398 -12.32 2.50 -12.62
CA SER A 398 -12.80 1.20 -13.11
C SER A 398 -12.94 1.17 -14.64
N GLY A 399 -13.15 -0.01 -15.21
CA GLY A 399 -13.38 -0.22 -16.65
C GLY A 399 -12.12 -0.66 -17.40
N PRO A 400 -12.19 -0.83 -18.74
CA PRO A 400 -11.17 -1.58 -19.48
C PRO A 400 -9.74 -1.04 -19.37
N MET A 401 -9.55 0.28 -19.39
CA MET A 401 -8.23 0.89 -19.20
C MET A 401 -7.69 0.65 -17.78
N CYS A 402 -8.56 0.66 -16.77
CA CYS A 402 -8.17 0.34 -15.41
C CYS A 402 -7.76 -1.14 -15.29
N ASP A 403 -8.56 -2.05 -15.85
CA ASP A 403 -8.33 -3.48 -15.74
C ASP A 403 -7.03 -3.93 -16.41
N LEU A 404 -6.72 -3.41 -17.60
CA LEU A 404 -5.47 -3.67 -18.31
C LEU A 404 -4.22 -3.31 -17.50
N LEU A 405 -4.35 -2.40 -16.53
CA LEU A 405 -3.24 -1.93 -15.70
C LEU A 405 -3.24 -2.53 -14.29
N TRP A 406 -4.36 -3.06 -13.78
CA TRP A 406 -4.51 -3.36 -12.34
C TRP A 406 -5.04 -4.75 -11.99
N SER A 407 -5.63 -5.49 -12.94
CA SER A 407 -6.23 -6.77 -12.59
C SER A 407 -5.18 -7.87 -12.38
N ASP A 408 -5.51 -8.84 -11.55
CA ASP A 408 -4.66 -10.00 -11.24
C ASP A 408 -5.38 -11.32 -11.55
N PRO A 409 -4.68 -12.37 -11.98
CA PRO A 409 -5.26 -13.71 -12.07
C PRO A 409 -5.60 -14.26 -10.67
N GLN A 410 -6.62 -15.12 -10.59
CA GLN A 410 -6.96 -15.91 -9.41
C GLN A 410 -7.10 -17.40 -9.77
N PRO A 411 -6.77 -18.33 -8.87
CA PRO A 411 -6.79 -19.75 -9.20
C PRO A 411 -8.21 -20.32 -9.39
N GLN A 412 -9.21 -19.75 -8.71
CA GLN A 412 -10.61 -20.17 -8.79
C GLN A 412 -11.37 -19.47 -9.92
N ASP A 413 -12.38 -20.13 -10.47
CA ASP A 413 -13.24 -19.57 -11.51
C ASP A 413 -13.99 -18.31 -11.06
N GLY A 414 -14.44 -17.53 -12.05
CA GLY A 414 -15.21 -16.32 -11.89
C GLY A 414 -14.35 -15.09 -11.67
N ARG A 415 -14.93 -14.09 -10.99
CA ARG A 415 -14.27 -12.82 -10.68
C ARG A 415 -14.44 -12.48 -9.21
N SER A 416 -13.43 -11.84 -8.64
CA SER A 416 -13.48 -11.31 -7.27
C SER A 416 -13.07 -9.85 -7.25
N VAL A 417 -13.43 -9.14 -6.17
CA VAL A 417 -12.87 -7.81 -5.91
C VAL A 417 -11.36 -7.93 -5.73
N SER A 418 -10.60 -7.08 -6.42
CA SER A 418 -9.14 -7.12 -6.34
C SER A 418 -8.64 -6.91 -4.91
N LYS A 419 -7.64 -7.70 -4.52
CA LYS A 419 -6.85 -7.49 -3.29
C LYS A 419 -6.25 -6.08 -3.21
N ARG A 420 -6.00 -5.46 -4.38
CA ARG A 420 -5.46 -4.10 -4.51
C ARG A 420 -6.50 -3.02 -4.26
N GLY A 421 -7.80 -3.34 -4.29
CA GLY A 421 -8.90 -2.41 -4.08
C GLY A 421 -9.25 -1.52 -5.29
N VAL A 422 -8.72 -1.88 -6.46
CA VAL A 422 -8.95 -1.30 -7.78
C VAL A 422 -8.98 -2.45 -8.80
N SER A 423 -9.87 -2.36 -9.80
CA SER A 423 -10.15 -3.46 -10.74
C SER A 423 -10.63 -4.77 -10.05
N CYS A 424 -10.41 -5.92 -10.68
CA CYS A 424 -10.86 -7.25 -10.26
C CYS A 424 -9.73 -8.28 -10.23
N GLN A 425 -10.02 -9.42 -9.64
CA GLN A 425 -9.33 -10.67 -9.91
C GLN A 425 -10.14 -11.50 -10.92
N PHE A 426 -9.47 -12.23 -11.81
CA PHE A 426 -10.13 -13.02 -12.87
C PHE A 426 -9.63 -14.47 -12.91
N GLY A 427 -10.56 -15.42 -13.04
CA GLY A 427 -10.29 -16.85 -13.02
C GLY A 427 -9.84 -17.45 -14.36
N PRO A 428 -9.55 -18.77 -14.37
CA PRO A 428 -9.21 -19.51 -15.58
C PRO A 428 -10.32 -19.46 -16.64
N ASP A 429 -11.58 -19.57 -16.23
CA ASP A 429 -12.76 -19.50 -17.09
C ASP A 429 -12.89 -18.15 -17.82
N VAL A 430 -12.57 -17.04 -17.15
CA VAL A 430 -12.55 -15.70 -17.75
C VAL A 430 -11.46 -15.61 -18.82
N THR A 431 -10.30 -16.17 -18.51
CA THR A 431 -9.16 -16.20 -19.43
C THR A 431 -9.47 -17.02 -20.68
N GLU A 432 -10.04 -18.20 -20.49
CA GLU A 432 -10.43 -19.08 -21.59
C GLU A 432 -11.47 -18.42 -22.51
N ARG A 433 -12.56 -17.88 -21.97
CA ARG A 433 -13.58 -17.20 -22.77
C ARG A 433 -13.02 -16.02 -23.57
N PHE A 434 -12.18 -15.19 -22.96
CA PHE A 434 -11.59 -14.05 -23.64
C PHE A 434 -10.68 -14.47 -24.81
N LEU A 435 -9.83 -15.48 -24.57
CA LEU A 435 -8.91 -15.99 -25.58
C LEU A 435 -9.66 -16.64 -26.74
N GLU A 436 -10.69 -17.45 -26.47
CA GLU A 436 -11.52 -18.08 -27.50
C GLU A 436 -12.25 -17.04 -28.35
N GLN A 437 -12.89 -16.05 -27.70
CA GLN A 437 -13.61 -14.98 -28.38
C GLN A 437 -12.70 -14.18 -29.33
N ASN A 438 -11.46 -13.92 -28.91
CA ASN A 438 -10.49 -13.12 -29.64
C ASN A 438 -9.50 -13.93 -30.49
N LYS A 439 -9.65 -15.26 -30.55
CA LYS A 439 -8.80 -16.20 -31.31
C LYS A 439 -7.31 -16.15 -30.92
N LEU A 440 -7.04 -15.90 -29.65
CA LEU A 440 -5.72 -15.84 -29.02
C LEU A 440 -5.34 -17.21 -28.43
N GLN A 441 -4.04 -17.42 -28.18
CA GLN A 441 -3.51 -18.64 -27.56
C GLN A 441 -3.35 -18.49 -26.04
N TYR A 442 -2.75 -17.39 -25.60
CA TYR A 442 -2.51 -17.08 -24.20
C TYR A 442 -2.24 -15.59 -24.01
N ILE A 443 -2.21 -15.13 -22.76
CA ILE A 443 -1.78 -13.78 -22.38
C ILE A 443 -0.45 -13.80 -21.64
N VAL A 444 0.34 -12.75 -21.82
CA VAL A 444 1.51 -12.44 -20.99
C VAL A 444 1.22 -11.17 -20.21
N ARG A 445 1.49 -11.18 -18.91
CA ARG A 445 1.33 -10.04 -18.03
C ARG A 445 2.45 -9.93 -17.01
N SER A 446 2.46 -8.89 -16.19
CA SER A 446 3.55 -8.62 -15.24
C SER A 446 3.01 -8.30 -13.83
N HIS A 447 3.17 -7.10 -13.27
CA HIS A 447 2.41 -6.53 -12.12
C HIS A 447 2.45 -7.26 -10.75
N GLU A 448 2.86 -8.52 -10.70
CA GLU A 448 3.03 -9.32 -9.49
C GLU A 448 4.44 -9.90 -9.43
N VAL A 449 5.12 -9.63 -8.33
CA VAL A 449 6.40 -10.25 -7.99
C VAL A 449 6.21 -11.77 -7.91
N LYS A 450 7.10 -12.53 -8.55
CA LYS A 450 7.16 -13.99 -8.46
C LYS A 450 8.55 -14.41 -8.01
N ALA A 451 8.63 -15.38 -7.10
CA ALA A 451 9.90 -15.85 -6.54
C ALA A 451 10.90 -16.28 -7.63
N GLU A 452 10.41 -16.97 -8.66
CA GLU A 452 11.20 -17.43 -9.80
C GLU A 452 11.24 -16.42 -10.97
N GLY A 453 10.75 -15.19 -10.79
CA GLY A 453 10.67 -14.17 -11.83
C GLY A 453 9.56 -14.38 -12.86
N TYR A 454 8.92 -15.55 -12.88
CA TYR A 454 7.75 -15.83 -13.72
C TYR A 454 6.81 -16.85 -13.05
N GLU A 455 5.58 -16.95 -13.56
CA GLU A 455 4.62 -17.97 -13.17
C GLU A 455 3.66 -18.27 -14.33
N VAL A 456 3.32 -19.54 -14.51
CA VAL A 456 2.36 -19.99 -15.54
C VAL A 456 1.09 -20.50 -14.84
N THR A 457 -0.03 -19.84 -15.07
CA THR A 457 -1.33 -20.13 -14.45
C THR A 457 -2.40 -20.39 -15.50
N HIS A 458 -3.63 -20.69 -15.05
CA HIS A 458 -4.80 -20.90 -15.91
C HIS A 458 -4.53 -21.92 -17.03
N SER A 459 -3.95 -23.06 -16.67
CA SER A 459 -3.63 -24.15 -17.60
C SER A 459 -2.72 -23.72 -18.77
N GLY A 460 -1.78 -22.81 -18.52
CA GLY A 460 -0.84 -22.32 -19.54
C GLY A 460 -1.32 -21.09 -20.31
N LYS A 461 -2.52 -20.58 -20.00
CA LYS A 461 -3.16 -19.48 -20.75
C LYS A 461 -2.89 -18.09 -20.17
N CYS A 462 -2.38 -18.00 -18.94
CA CYS A 462 -2.00 -16.75 -18.29
C CYS A 462 -0.58 -16.85 -17.76
N ILE A 463 0.32 -16.00 -18.26
CA ILE A 463 1.74 -16.03 -17.90
C ILE A 463 2.10 -14.72 -17.22
N THR A 464 2.68 -14.79 -16.03
CA THR A 464 3.27 -13.64 -15.34
C THR A 464 4.78 -13.63 -15.57
N VAL A 465 5.35 -12.49 -15.98
CA VAL A 465 6.81 -12.25 -16.06
C VAL A 465 7.17 -10.98 -15.30
N PHE A 466 8.23 -11.02 -14.50
CA PHE A 466 8.67 -9.94 -13.62
C PHE A 466 10.19 -9.78 -13.70
N SER A 467 10.68 -8.59 -14.02
CA SER A 467 12.07 -8.34 -14.40
C SER A 467 12.86 -7.49 -13.39
N ALA A 468 12.34 -7.33 -12.17
CA ALA A 468 13.03 -6.69 -11.05
C ALA A 468 13.50 -7.76 -10.04
N PRO A 469 14.72 -8.32 -10.19
CA PRO A 469 15.24 -9.29 -9.22
C PRO A 469 15.51 -8.64 -7.87
N ASN A 470 15.43 -9.41 -6.78
CA ASN A 470 15.55 -8.93 -5.40
C ASN A 470 14.76 -7.63 -5.17
N TYR A 471 13.49 -7.64 -5.55
CA TYR A 471 12.67 -6.44 -5.61
C TYR A 471 12.73 -5.64 -4.30
N CYS A 472 12.95 -4.32 -4.43
CA CYS A 472 13.13 -3.39 -3.30
C CYS A 472 14.23 -3.81 -2.29
N ASP A 473 15.26 -4.51 -2.75
CA ASP A 473 16.40 -5.01 -1.98
C ASP A 473 16.04 -5.96 -0.81
N GLN A 474 14.82 -6.51 -0.83
CA GLN A 474 14.25 -7.23 0.31
C GLN A 474 13.59 -8.55 -0.06
N MET A 475 13.02 -8.66 -1.26
CA MET A 475 12.18 -9.81 -1.61
C MET A 475 12.98 -11.07 -1.96
N GLY A 476 14.25 -10.95 -2.37
CA GLY A 476 15.10 -12.09 -2.73
C GLY A 476 14.65 -12.90 -3.95
N ASN A 477 13.64 -12.43 -4.70
CA ASN A 477 13.15 -13.09 -5.91
C ASN A 477 14.18 -13.04 -7.05
N LYS A 478 14.09 -13.99 -7.99
CA LYS A 478 14.73 -13.86 -9.31
C LYS A 478 13.95 -12.87 -10.19
N GLY A 479 14.63 -12.36 -11.21
CA GLY A 479 14.00 -11.72 -12.36
C GLY A 479 13.90 -12.71 -13.51
N ALA A 480 12.98 -12.49 -14.44
CA ALA A 480 12.94 -13.22 -15.69
C ALA A 480 12.58 -12.32 -16.87
N TYR A 481 12.94 -12.76 -18.07
CA TYR A 481 12.42 -12.26 -19.35
C TYR A 481 12.04 -13.45 -20.23
N ILE A 482 11.15 -13.22 -21.20
CA ILE A 482 10.64 -14.26 -22.12
C ILE A 482 11.20 -14.02 -23.52
N HIS A 483 11.67 -15.07 -24.18
CA HIS A 483 11.82 -15.09 -25.63
C HIS A 483 10.59 -15.68 -26.29
N LEU A 484 10.09 -14.99 -27.32
CA LEU A 484 9.10 -15.51 -28.25
C LEU A 484 9.71 -15.54 -29.64
N ARG A 485 9.63 -16.70 -30.31
CA ARG A 485 10.06 -16.88 -31.70
C ARG A 485 8.84 -16.88 -32.61
N GLY A 486 8.92 -16.24 -33.77
CA GLY A 486 7.79 -16.14 -34.69
C GLY A 486 7.31 -17.50 -35.24
N SER A 487 8.17 -18.52 -35.22
CA SER A 487 7.87 -19.88 -35.72
C SER A 487 6.87 -20.67 -34.86
N ASP A 488 6.90 -20.52 -33.54
CA ASP A 488 6.06 -21.29 -32.62
C ASP A 488 5.35 -20.47 -31.54
N LEU A 489 5.79 -19.24 -31.30
CA LEU A 489 5.34 -18.34 -30.23
C LEU A 489 5.31 -19.02 -28.84
N LYS A 490 6.16 -20.01 -28.62
CA LYS A 490 6.27 -20.67 -27.32
C LYS A 490 7.10 -19.78 -26.39
N PRO A 491 6.63 -19.53 -25.15
CA PRO A 491 7.39 -18.75 -24.18
C PRO A 491 8.61 -19.53 -23.69
N GLU A 492 9.80 -19.01 -23.95
CA GLU A 492 11.06 -19.48 -23.39
C GLU A 492 11.49 -18.54 -22.26
N PHE A 493 11.56 -19.04 -21.03
CA PHE A 493 11.85 -18.24 -19.84
C PHE A 493 13.34 -18.22 -19.52
N HIS A 494 13.90 -17.02 -19.37
CA HIS A 494 15.29 -16.82 -18.96
C HIS A 494 15.31 -16.11 -17.61
N GLN A 495 15.80 -16.80 -16.59
CA GLN A 495 15.91 -16.26 -15.24
C GLN A 495 17.26 -15.59 -15.02
N PHE A 496 17.28 -14.55 -14.19
CA PHE A 496 18.48 -13.86 -13.76
C PHE A 496 18.33 -13.37 -12.32
N THR A 497 19.45 -13.06 -11.69
CA THR A 497 19.52 -12.57 -10.31
C THR A 497 19.93 -11.11 -10.26
N ALA A 498 19.70 -10.47 -9.12
CA ALA A 498 20.05 -9.06 -8.92
C ALA A 498 21.57 -8.85 -8.97
N VAL A 499 21.97 -7.67 -9.44
CA VAL A 499 23.37 -7.23 -9.43
C VAL A 499 23.60 -6.10 -8.43
N PRO A 500 24.85 -5.90 -7.96
CA PRO A 500 25.15 -4.78 -7.08
C PRO A 500 24.82 -3.42 -7.71
N HIS A 501 24.29 -2.51 -6.90
CA HIS A 501 24.04 -1.12 -7.24
C HIS A 501 24.60 -0.19 -6.14
N PRO A 502 24.77 1.12 -6.41
CA PRO A 502 25.18 2.09 -5.40
C PRO A 502 24.21 2.15 -4.22
N ASP A 503 24.73 2.57 -3.06
CA ASP A 503 24.00 2.66 -1.79
C ASP A 503 22.99 3.82 -1.78
N VAL A 504 21.91 3.66 -2.53
CA VAL A 504 20.72 4.51 -2.51
C VAL A 504 19.53 3.60 -2.24
N LYS A 505 18.99 3.69 -1.03
CA LYS A 505 17.88 2.83 -0.59
C LYS A 505 16.67 2.95 -1.52
N PRO A 506 15.89 1.88 -1.72
CA PRO A 506 14.59 1.95 -2.37
C PRO A 506 13.71 3.00 -1.69
N MET A 507 12.84 3.62 -2.48
CA MET A 507 11.87 4.63 -2.04
C MET A 507 12.53 5.89 -1.44
N ALA A 508 13.81 6.17 -1.69
CA ALA A 508 14.53 7.32 -1.11
C ALA A 508 13.84 8.67 -1.42
N TYR A 509 13.16 8.76 -2.56
CA TYR A 509 12.45 9.96 -3.01
C TYR A 509 10.93 9.91 -2.82
N ALA A 510 10.41 8.83 -2.26
CA ALA A 510 8.99 8.64 -2.04
C ALA A 510 8.44 9.59 -0.97
N ASN A 511 7.11 9.70 -0.94
CA ASN A 511 6.44 10.47 0.10
C ASN A 511 6.80 9.88 1.48
N SER A 512 7.15 10.74 2.44
CA SER A 512 7.48 10.33 3.80
C SER A 512 6.40 9.45 4.42
N LEU A 513 5.13 9.61 4.06
CA LEU A 513 4.03 8.75 4.52
C LEU A 513 4.20 7.26 4.19
N MET A 514 4.81 6.94 3.04
CA MET A 514 5.06 5.57 2.61
C MET A 514 6.37 5.03 3.19
N GLN A 515 7.38 5.89 3.37
CA GLN A 515 8.61 5.54 4.11
C GLN A 515 8.30 5.26 5.61
N LEU A 516 7.32 5.98 6.17
CA LEU A 516 6.75 5.80 7.52
C LEU A 516 5.83 4.58 7.62
N ALA A 517 5.82 3.70 6.62
CA ALA A 517 5.39 2.34 6.87
C ALA A 517 6.31 1.72 7.93
N ASP A 518 7.58 2.09 8.11
CA ASP A 518 8.35 1.64 9.28
C ASP A 518 8.14 2.53 10.52
N PRO A 519 7.15 2.23 11.38
CA PRO A 519 7.42 2.19 12.80
C PRO A 519 7.62 0.72 13.15
N GLU A 520 8.70 0.48 13.91
CA GLU A 520 8.87 -0.64 14.83
C GLU A 520 7.53 -1.27 15.26
N PRO A 521 7.46 -2.60 15.45
CA PRO A 521 6.29 -3.24 16.02
C PRO A 521 6.14 -2.75 17.46
N PHE A 522 5.39 -1.66 17.65
CA PHE A 522 4.96 -1.27 18.98
C PHE A 522 3.93 -2.32 19.41
N VAL A 523 4.44 -3.35 20.08
CA VAL A 523 3.67 -4.44 20.68
C VAL A 523 2.74 -3.82 21.72
N TRP A 524 1.52 -3.49 21.29
CA TRP A 524 0.43 -3.22 22.21
C TRP A 524 -0.16 -4.58 22.60
N THR A 525 0.33 -5.15 23.70
CA THR A 525 -0.46 -6.12 24.45
C THR A 525 -1.80 -5.47 24.82
N ARG A 526 -2.88 -6.25 24.81
CA ARG A 526 -4.18 -5.84 25.36
C ARG A 526 -3.92 -5.30 26.77
N ASN A 527 -4.08 -4.00 26.97
CA ASN A 527 -4.34 -3.38 28.26
C ASN A 527 -4.93 -2.00 27.98
N ASN A 528 -6.22 -2.00 27.67
CA ASN A 528 -7.11 -0.88 27.93
C ASN A 528 -8.48 -1.45 28.34
N THR A 529 -8.44 -2.25 29.40
CA THR A 529 -9.57 -2.42 30.32
C THR A 529 -8.96 -2.42 31.72
N ALA A 530 -9.22 -1.34 32.45
CA ALA A 530 -9.08 -1.22 33.91
C ALA A 530 -7.74 -1.64 34.55
N GLU A 531 -6.67 -0.87 34.36
CA GLU A 531 -5.56 -0.83 35.33
C GLU A 531 -4.65 0.39 35.05
N THR A 532 -4.94 1.51 35.70
CA THR A 532 -4.02 2.67 35.79
C THR A 532 -3.33 2.74 37.15
N TYR A 533 -3.23 1.61 37.86
CA TYR A 533 -2.51 1.50 39.12
C TYR A 533 -1.85 0.12 39.24
N LEU A 534 -0.68 -0.09 38.61
CA LEU A 534 0.39 -0.95 39.14
C LEU A 534 1.58 -0.99 38.16
N PRO A 535 2.74 -0.42 38.55
CA PRO A 535 4.00 -1.03 38.14
C PRO A 535 4.88 -1.23 39.37
N LEU A 536 4.68 -2.34 40.10
CA LEU A 536 5.63 -2.80 41.11
C LEU A 536 5.48 -4.29 41.46
N PHE A 537 5.39 -5.18 40.46
CA PHE A 537 5.44 -6.62 40.72
C PHE A 537 6.22 -7.39 39.65
N LYS A 538 7.53 -7.12 39.58
CA LYS A 538 8.55 -8.14 39.23
C LYS A 538 9.83 -7.83 40.00
N ARG A 539 9.83 -8.10 41.30
CA ARG A 539 11.05 -8.30 42.09
C ARG A 539 10.74 -8.88 43.49
N THR A 540 10.10 -10.05 43.56
CA THR A 540 10.00 -10.79 44.83
C THR A 540 9.92 -12.30 44.59
N ALA A 541 11.04 -12.90 44.21
CA ALA A 541 11.32 -14.31 44.50
C ALA A 541 12.35 -14.45 45.65
N ALA A 542 12.49 -13.41 46.46
CA ALA A 542 13.40 -13.35 47.60
C ALA A 542 12.80 -12.47 48.71
N MET A 543 11.63 -12.84 49.25
CA MET A 543 11.04 -12.11 50.38
C MET A 543 10.07 -12.95 51.22
N SER A 544 10.38 -14.23 51.46
CA SER A 544 9.65 -15.03 52.48
C SER A 544 10.36 -15.09 53.84
N HIS A 545 11.41 -14.29 54.05
CA HIS A 545 12.16 -14.23 55.33
C HIS A 545 12.22 -12.82 55.96
N ALA A 546 11.57 -11.82 55.36
CA ALA A 546 11.59 -10.43 55.85
C ALA A 546 10.25 -9.97 56.44
N LEU A 547 9.18 -10.78 56.34
CA LEU A 547 7.85 -10.42 56.83
C LEU A 547 7.67 -10.67 58.36
N ASP A 548 8.44 -11.56 58.97
CA ASP A 548 8.42 -11.77 60.43
C ASP A 548 9.20 -10.70 61.23
N PHE A 549 10.01 -9.88 60.55
CA PHE A 549 10.82 -8.84 61.22
C PHE A 549 10.16 -7.44 61.19
N LEU A 550 9.15 -7.23 60.33
CA LEU A 550 8.48 -5.93 60.16
C LEU A 550 7.18 -5.77 60.98
N GLU A 551 6.56 -6.86 61.44
CA GLU A 551 5.38 -6.78 62.33
C GLU A 551 5.71 -6.26 63.74
N ASN A 552 6.96 -6.41 64.21
CA ASN A 552 7.38 -5.92 65.54
C ASN A 552 7.83 -4.44 65.57
N ILE A 553 7.97 -3.76 64.41
CA ILE A 553 8.42 -2.35 64.36
C ILE A 553 7.23 -1.39 64.16
N ILE A 554 6.10 -1.87 63.64
CA ILE A 554 4.94 -1.03 63.30
C ILE A 554 4.07 -0.73 64.54
N TYR A 555 4.06 -1.58 65.57
CA TYR A 555 3.29 -1.31 66.80
C TYR A 555 3.86 -0.19 67.68
N THR A 556 5.13 0.17 67.53
CA THR A 556 5.81 1.17 68.38
C THR A 556 5.81 2.58 67.77
N ASN A 557 5.57 2.72 66.47
CA ASN A 557 5.65 4.01 65.77
C ASN A 557 4.30 4.69 65.50
N VAL A 558 3.18 3.96 65.55
CA VAL A 558 1.85 4.57 65.40
C VAL A 558 1.44 5.31 66.68
N TYR A 559 1.86 4.85 67.86
CA TYR A 559 1.55 5.49 69.14
C TYR A 559 2.26 6.85 69.33
N ASN A 560 3.48 7.00 68.79
CA ASN A 560 4.23 8.26 68.87
C ASN A 560 3.68 9.35 67.94
N MET A 561 3.13 8.99 66.78
CA MET A 561 2.60 9.98 65.83
C MET A 561 1.34 10.69 66.37
N TYR A 562 0.48 9.99 67.11
CA TYR A 562 -0.72 10.59 67.72
C TYR A 562 -0.39 11.56 68.86
N VAL A 563 0.68 11.30 69.63
CA VAL A 563 1.15 12.20 70.70
C VAL A 563 1.72 13.50 70.11
N TYR A 564 2.48 13.42 69.02
CA TYR A 564 3.04 14.61 68.36
C TYR A 564 1.96 15.50 67.75
N ILE A 565 0.91 14.93 67.14
CA ILE A 565 -0.22 15.71 66.59
C ILE A 565 -0.99 16.43 67.71
N TYR A 566 -1.21 15.76 68.85
CA TYR A 566 -1.89 16.38 70.00
C TYR A 566 -1.08 17.54 70.60
N ILE A 567 0.24 17.39 70.76
CA ILE A 567 1.12 18.45 71.24
C ILE A 567 1.15 19.62 70.27
N TYR A 568 1.19 19.37 68.96
CA TYR A 568 1.23 20.43 67.94
C TYR A 568 -0.07 21.25 67.93
N ILE A 569 -1.23 20.60 68.06
CA ILE A 569 -2.53 21.27 68.17
C ILE A 569 -2.59 22.10 69.46
N TYR A 570 -2.10 21.57 70.59
CA TYR A 570 -2.10 22.30 71.86
C TYR A 570 -1.21 23.54 71.83
N ILE A 571 -0.02 23.44 71.23
CA ILE A 571 0.90 24.58 71.04
C ILE A 571 0.26 25.62 70.12
N TYR A 572 -0.39 25.20 69.02
CA TYR A 572 -1.03 26.13 68.09
C TYR A 572 -2.20 26.88 68.74
N ILE A 573 -3.02 26.20 69.54
CA ILE A 573 -4.10 26.82 70.31
C ILE A 573 -3.53 27.79 71.35
N TYR A 574 -2.46 27.42 72.05
CA TYR A 574 -1.83 28.28 73.06
C TYR A 574 -1.23 29.55 72.45
N ILE A 575 -0.54 29.43 71.31
CA ILE A 575 0.00 30.58 70.56
C ILE A 575 -1.15 31.48 70.07
N TYR A 576 -2.24 30.89 69.56
CA TYR A 576 -3.39 31.67 69.10
C TYR A 576 -4.06 32.43 70.24
N ILE A 577 -4.26 31.79 71.40
CA ILE A 577 -4.81 32.45 72.60
C ILE A 577 -3.87 33.55 73.08
N TYR A 578 -2.55 33.32 73.12
CA TYR A 578 -1.55 34.30 73.54
C TYR A 578 -1.54 35.53 72.63
N ILE A 579 -1.55 35.34 71.30
CA ILE A 579 -1.61 36.45 70.34
C ILE A 579 -2.92 37.22 70.50
N TYR A 580 -4.05 36.54 70.66
CA TYR A 580 -5.35 37.19 70.81
C TYR A 580 -5.47 37.99 72.11
N THR A 581 -5.00 37.44 73.24
CA THR A 581 -4.96 38.16 74.52
C THR A 581 -3.99 39.34 74.47
N HIS A 582 -2.83 39.19 73.82
CA HIS A 582 -1.88 40.29 73.70
C HIS A 582 -2.39 41.42 72.81
N CYS A 583 -3.09 41.10 71.71
CA CYS A 583 -3.76 42.09 70.87
C CYS A 583 -4.90 42.82 71.61
N ILE A 584 -5.71 42.10 72.40
CA ILE A 584 -6.77 42.70 73.23
C ILE A 584 -6.19 43.61 74.32
N LEU A 585 -5.12 43.21 75.01
CA LEU A 585 -4.43 44.06 75.99
C LEU A 585 -3.82 45.31 75.34
N LYS A 586 -3.23 45.18 74.14
CA LYS A 586 -2.67 46.33 73.39
C LYS A 586 -3.77 47.29 72.95
N PHE A 587 -4.92 46.77 72.52
CA PHE A 587 -6.10 47.59 72.20
C PHE A 587 -6.66 48.32 73.43
N LEU A 588 -6.79 47.62 74.57
CA LEU A 588 -7.24 48.22 75.84
C LEU A 588 -6.27 49.30 76.38
N CYS A 589 -4.95 49.08 76.28
CA CYS A 589 -3.96 50.12 76.65
C CYS A 589 -4.04 51.33 75.71
N THR A 590 -4.22 51.12 74.40
CA THR A 590 -4.36 52.24 73.43
C THR A 590 -5.65 53.03 73.64
N CYS A 591 -6.72 52.38 74.14
CA CYS A 591 -7.98 53.05 74.51
C CYS A 591 -7.90 53.79 75.86
N LEU A 592 -7.02 53.38 76.77
CA LEU A 592 -6.78 54.07 78.06
C LEU A 592 -5.84 55.28 77.90
N GLU A 593 -4.86 55.24 76.98
CA GLU A 593 -3.98 56.37 76.68
C GLU A 593 -4.65 57.48 75.85
N LYS A 594 -5.74 57.17 75.13
CA LYS A 594 -6.54 58.17 74.39
C LYS A 594 -7.64 58.87 75.21
N LYS A 595 -7.75 58.58 76.51
CA LYS A 595 -8.67 59.26 77.45
C LYS A 595 -8.00 60.32 78.34
N VAL A 596 -6.71 60.62 78.11
CA VAL A 596 -5.96 61.64 78.88
C VAL A 596 -5.60 62.87 78.02
N VAL A 597 -6.05 62.91 76.75
CA VAL A 597 -5.93 64.10 75.89
C VAL A 597 -7.25 64.30 75.15
N VAL A 598 -8.22 64.89 75.86
CA VAL A 598 -9.33 65.80 75.44
C VAL A 598 -10.38 65.74 76.56
N GLU A 599 -10.53 66.87 77.26
CA GLU A 599 -11.63 67.34 78.14
C GLU A 599 -12.41 66.36 79.03
#